data_AF-A0A7Y2EMR6-F1
#
_entry.id   AF-A0A7Y2EMR6-F1
#
_cell.length_a   1.000
_cell.length_b   1.000
_cell.length_c   1.000
_cell.angle_alpha   90.00
_cell.angle_beta   90.00
_cell.angle_gamma   90.00
#
_symmetry.space_group_name_H-M   'P 1'
#
loop_
_entity.id
_entity.type
_entity.pdbx_description
1 polymer ?
#
loop_
_entity_poly.entity_id
_entity_poly.type
_entity_poly.pdbx_seq_one_letter_code
_entity_poly.pdbx_strand_id
1 'polypeptide(L)' 'MAAKLGYGKFDKFIHWIMAINIILTLIFARGMSSLPDDERVLEYGDHGTSVTTIAICLVIRILWRWYQGFPQLPPS' A
#
# COMPACT_ATOMS: atom_id res chain seq x y z
N MET A 1 -28.21 1.98 -10.04
CA MET A 1 -27.14 1.15 -9.43
C MET A 1 -27.56 0.83 -8.01
N ALA A 2 -27.51 -0.43 -7.60
CA ALA A 2 -27.76 -0.79 -6.21
C ALA A 2 -26.71 -0.13 -5.28
N ALA A 3 -27.15 0.35 -4.12
CA ALA A 3 -26.26 0.92 -3.12
C ALA A 3 -25.20 -0.10 -2.68
N LYS A 4 -23.92 0.24 -2.77
CA LYS A 4 -22.84 -0.58 -2.20
C LYS A 4 -22.72 -0.28 -0.72
N LEU A 5 -23.06 -1.28 0.10
CA LEU A 5 -22.92 -1.28 1.55
C LEU A 5 -21.46 -1.34 2.05
N GLY A 6 -20.47 -1.45 1.14
CA GLY A 6 -19.07 -1.48 1.53
C GLY A 6 -18.09 -1.66 0.36
N TYR A 7 -16.80 -1.73 0.70
CA TYR A 7 -15.72 -1.96 -0.24
C TYR A 7 -15.75 -3.37 -0.86
N GLY A 8 -15.43 -3.45 -2.15
CA GLY A 8 -15.41 -4.72 -2.88
C GLY A 8 -14.22 -5.61 -2.48
N LYS A 9 -14.22 -6.86 -2.98
CA LYS A 9 -13.12 -7.81 -2.73
C LYS A 9 -11.77 -7.28 -3.21
N PHE A 10 -11.73 -6.64 -4.37
CA PHE A 10 -10.52 -6.06 -4.96
C PHE A 10 -9.98 -4.87 -4.13
N ASP A 11 -10.86 -3.99 -3.65
CA ASP A 11 -10.47 -2.88 -2.76
C ASP A 11 -9.77 -3.40 -1.49
N LYS A 12 -10.34 -4.44 -0.88
CA LYS A 12 -9.79 -5.06 0.33
C LYS A 12 -8.47 -5.77 0.04
N PHE A 13 -8.36 -6.45 -1.11
CA PHE A 13 -7.14 -7.12 -1.53
C PHE A 13 -5.97 -6.14 -1.69
N ILE A 14 -6.13 -5.07 -2.47
CA ILE A 14 -5.09 -4.04 -2.62
C ILE A 14 -4.77 -3.37 -1.29
N HIS A 15 -5.80 -3.09 -0.47
CA HIS A 15 -5.59 -2.50 0.85
C HIS A 15 -4.67 -3.35 1.73
N TRP A 16 -4.93 -4.65 1.83
CA TRP A 16 -4.15 -5.54 2.70
C TRP A 16 -2.74 -5.79 2.17
N ILE A 17 -2.54 -5.88 0.85
CA ILE A 17 -1.21 -5.94 0.26
C ILE A 17 -0.38 -4.72 0.67
N MET A 18 -0.95 -3.52 0.50
CA MET A 18 -0.25 -2.29 0.89
C MET A 18 0.02 -2.23 2.38
N ALA A 19 -0.96 -2.59 3.22
CA ALA A 19 -0.81 -2.56 4.67
C ALA A 19 0.32 -3.46 5.15
N ILE A 20 0.38 -4.70 4.65
CA ILE A 20 1.45 -5.65 4.96
C ILE A 20 2.80 -5.10 4.46
N ASN A 21 2.85 -4.61 3.22
CA ASN A 21 4.08 -4.08 2.64
C ASN A 21 4.61 -2.91 3.47
N ILE A 22 3.77 -1.92 3.81
CA ILE A 22 4.12 -0.78 4.68
C ILE A 22 4.68 -1.25 6.02
N ILE A 23 4.03 -2.23 6.68
CA ILE A 23 4.50 -2.76 7.96
C ILE A 23 5.91 -3.36 7.80
N LEU A 24 6.13 -4.17 6.77
CA LEU A 24 7.44 -4.75 6.50
C LEU A 24 8.49 -3.66 6.19
N THR A 25 8.15 -2.68 5.35
CA THR A 25 9.02 -1.54 5.04
C THR A 25 9.48 -0.85 6.32
N LEU A 26 8.57 -0.59 7.26
CA LEU A 26 8.88 0.10 8.51
C LEU A 26 9.76 -0.72 9.44
N ILE A 27 9.60 -2.05 9.46
CA ILE A 27 10.42 -2.95 10.25
C ILE A 27 11.85 -3.01 9.68
N PHE A 28 12.00 -3.24 8.37
CA PHE A 28 13.30 -3.41 7.74
C PHE A 28 14.06 -2.10 7.52
N ALA A 29 13.36 -0.99 7.29
CA ALA A 29 14.01 0.32 7.17
C ALA A 29 14.57 0.86 8.51
N ARG A 30 14.23 0.22 9.64
CA ARG A 30 14.68 0.68 10.96
C ARG A 30 16.19 0.49 11.11
N GLY A 31 16.93 1.59 11.21
CA GLY A 31 18.39 1.57 11.39
C GLY A 31 19.17 1.39 10.09
N MET A 32 18.52 1.47 8.94
CA MET A 32 19.16 1.36 7.62
C MET A 32 20.29 2.39 7.41
N SER A 33 20.16 3.59 7.98
CA SER A 33 21.18 4.64 7.89
C SER A 33 22.47 4.32 8.65
N SER A 34 22.44 3.37 9.59
CA SER A 34 23.60 2.95 10.39
C SER A 34 24.29 1.68 9.86
N LEU A 35 23.80 1.11 8.77
CA LEU A 35 24.40 -0.08 8.17
C LEU A 35 25.74 0.23 7.47
N PRO A 36 26.67 -0.74 7.43
CA PRO A 36 27.85 -0.70 6.56
C PRO A 36 27.47 -0.46 5.09
N ASP A 37 28.40 0.12 4.32
CA ASP A 37 28.11 0.59 2.95
C ASP A 37 27.59 -0.50 2.00
N ASP A 38 28.10 -1.72 2.13
CA ASP A 38 27.72 -2.89 1.32
C ASP A 38 26.31 -3.40 1.63
N GLU A 39 25.98 -3.53 2.92
CA GLU A 39 24.63 -3.91 3.37
C GLU A 39 23.61 -2.81 3.08
N ARG A 40 24.02 -1.55 3.24
CA ARG A 40 23.16 -0.38 3.02
C ARG A 40 22.69 -0.26 1.57
N VAL A 41 23.54 -0.57 0.59
CA VAL A 41 23.14 -0.52 -0.83
C VAL A 41 22.02 -1.53 -1.13
N LEU A 42 22.11 -2.74 -0.58
CA LEU A 42 21.09 -3.77 -0.74
C LEU A 42 19.76 -3.33 -0.09
N GLU A 43 19.83 -2.89 1.16
CA GLU A 43 18.65 -2.45 1.90
C GLU A 43 17.96 -1.23 1.25
N TYR A 44 18.72 -0.27 0.71
CA TYR A 44 18.13 0.85 -0.05
C TYR A 44 17.40 0.38 -1.32
N GLY A 45 17.93 -0.65 -2.01
CA GLY A 45 17.28 -1.25 -3.17
C GLY A 45 15.96 -1.93 -2.81
N ASP A 46 15.96 -2.72 -1.74
CA ASP A 46 14.77 -3.42 -1.24
C ASP A 46 13.73 -2.44 -0.71
N HIS A 47 14.15 -1.43 0.04
CA HIS A 47 13.29 -0.32 0.47
C HIS A 47 12.67 0.40 -0.72
N GLY A 48 13.49 0.78 -1.70
CA GLY A 48 13.05 1.43 -2.94
C GLY A 48 12.00 0.61 -3.69
N THR A 49 12.21 -0.69 -3.81
CA THR A 49 11.27 -1.63 -4.44
C THR A 49 9.95 -1.70 -3.66
N SER A 50 10.05 -1.81 -2.33
CA SER A 50 8.90 -1.88 -1.42
C SER A 50 8.03 -0.62 -1.51
N VAL A 51 8.62 0.58 -1.41
CA VAL A 51 7.88 1.86 -1.49
C VAL A 51 7.34 2.13 -2.89
N THR A 52 8.05 1.72 -3.95
CA THR A 52 7.57 1.84 -5.33
C THR A 52 6.35 0.95 -5.56
N THR A 53 6.36 -0.27 -5.02
CA THR A 53 5.19 -1.17 -5.05
C THR A 53 3.99 -0.54 -4.35
N ILE A 54 4.20 0.05 -3.17
CA ILE A 54 3.14 0.78 -2.44
C ILE A 54 2.59 1.94 -3.28
N ALA A 55 3.46 2.72 -3.93
CA ALA A 55 3.05 3.84 -4.78
C ALA A 55 2.20 3.38 -5.99
N ILE A 56 2.60 2.30 -6.66
CA ILE A 56 1.83 1.70 -7.75
C ILE A 56 0.45 1.25 -7.25
N CYS A 57 0.40 0.56 -6.11
CA CYS A 57 -0.87 0.13 -5.52
C CYS A 57 -1.77 1.32 -5.15
N LEU A 58 -1.20 2.42 -4.65
CA LEU A 58 -1.94 3.67 -4.39
C LEU A 58 -2.56 4.24 -5.67
N VAL A 59 -1.78 4.34 -6.76
CA VAL A 59 -2.29 4.84 -8.04
C VAL A 59 -3.42 3.95 -8.56
N ILE A 60 -3.24 2.63 -8.55
CA ILE A 60 -4.29 1.68 -8.95
C ILE A 60 -5.54 1.88 -8.09
N ARG A 61 -5.39 2.07 -6.78
CA ARG A 61 -6.51 2.30 -5.86
C ARG A 61 -7.24 3.61 -6.15
N ILE A 62 -6.53 4.67 -6.49
CA ILE A 62 -7.13 5.97 -6.87
C ILE A 62 -7.94 5.82 -8.16
N LEU A 63 -7.35 5.22 -9.19
CA LEU A 63 -8.02 4.98 -10.47
C LEU A 63 -9.25 4.07 -10.29
N TRP A 64 -9.12 3.01 -9.49
CA TRP A 64 -10.21 2.11 -9.18
C TRP A 64 -11.35 2.82 -8.42
N ARG A 65 -11.00 3.71 -7.48
CA ARG A 65 -11.99 4.51 -6.75
C ARG A 65 -12.71 5.50 -7.65
N TRP A 66 -11.99 6.16 -8.56
CA TRP A 66 -12.60 7.03 -9.56
C TRP A 66 -13.66 6.26 -10.36
N TYR A 67 -13.31 5.06 -10.83
CA TYR A 67 -14.22 4.24 -11.61
C TYR A 67 -15.42 3.68 -10.81
N GLN A 68 -15.21 3.20 -9.58
CA GLN A 68 -16.25 2.50 -8.80
C GLN A 68 -17.10 3.41 -7.90
N GLY A 69 -16.66 4.65 -7.63
CA GLY A 69 -17.26 5.53 -6.63
C GLY A 69 -17.05 5.04 -5.20
N PHE A 70 -17.44 5.84 -4.20
CA PHE A 70 -17.35 5.46 -2.78
C PHE A 70 -18.59 4.67 -2.34
N PRO A 71 -18.45 3.70 -1.41
CA PRO A 71 -19.61 3.09 -0.78
C PRO A 71 -20.40 4.14 0.02
N GLN A 72 -21.69 3.90 0.21
CA GLN A 72 -22.53 4.81 1.00
C GLN A 72 -22.10 4.77 2.46
N LEU A 73 -22.17 5.92 3.12
CA LEU A 73 -21.99 5.99 4.57
C LEU A 73 -23.16 5.26 5.26
N PRO A 74 -22.92 4.57 6.39
CA PRO A 74 -24.00 3.98 7.16
C PRO A 74 -25.01 5.05 7.60
N PRO A 75 -26.31 4.72 7.70
CA PRO A 75 -27.30 5.63 8.25
C PRO A 75 -26.91 6.00 9.68
N SER A 76 -27.02 7.30 10.00
CA SER A 76 -26.72 7.90 11.30
C SER A 76 -27.51 7.28 12.44
#